data_AF-A0A6J6FUC2-F1
#
_entry.id   AF-A0A6J6FUC2-F1
#
_cell.length_a   1.000
_cell.length_b   1.000
_cell.length_c   1.000
_cell.angle_alpha   90.00
_cell.angle_beta   90.00
_cell.angle_gamma   90.00
#
_symmetry.space_group_name_H-M   'P 1'
#
loop_
_entity.id
_entity.type
_entity.pdbx_description
1 polymer ?
#
loop_
_entity_poly.entity_id
_entity_poly.type
_entity_poly.pdbx_seq_one_letter_code
_entity_poly.pdbx_strand_id
1 'polypeptide(L)' 'MDPANISPLVVWLGSGDCNVSGRVFECAGGLISLADGWQVGAEFDKGDKWDPAEIGAVVDDLVKAAPAPFPVHGT' A
#
# COMPACT_ATOMS: atom_id res chain seq x y z
N MET A 1 -6.75 13.48 -21.18
CA MET A 1 -5.68 13.29 -20.17
C MET A 1 -4.58 14.30 -20.46
N ASP A 2 -4.69 15.50 -19.91
CA ASP A 2 -3.64 16.52 -20.07
C ASP A 2 -2.61 16.37 -18.93
N PRO A 3 -1.31 16.17 -19.23
CA PRO A 3 -0.26 16.07 -18.22
C PRO A 3 -0.14 17.32 -17.34
N ALA A 4 -0.60 18.49 -17.79
CA ALA A 4 -0.61 19.71 -16.99
C ALA A 4 -1.42 19.59 -15.69
N ASN A 5 -2.31 18.60 -15.58
CA ASN A 5 -3.08 18.36 -14.35
C ASN A 5 -2.24 17.75 -13.20
N ILE A 6 -1.02 17.27 -13.46
CA ILE A 6 -0.16 16.67 -12.43
C ILE A 6 0.65 17.73 -11.66
N SER A 7 1.14 18.74 -12.38
CA SER A 7 2.03 19.78 -11.84
C SER A 7 1.49 20.58 -10.65
N PRO A 8 0.18 20.87 -10.53
CA PRO A 8 -0.35 21.64 -9.39
C PRO A 8 -0.06 20.99 -8.03
N LEU A 9 -0.22 19.67 -7.90
CA LEU A 9 0.11 18.95 -6.67
C LEU A 9 1.61 19.06 -6.36
N VAL A 10 2.46 18.92 -7.38
CA VAL A 10 3.93 19.02 -7.22
C VAL A 10 4.34 20.42 -6.75
N VAL A 11 3.76 21.47 -7.33
CA VAL A 11 4.01 22.86 -6.94
C VAL A 11 3.57 23.11 -5.50
N TRP A 12 2.40 22.63 -5.10
CA TRP A 12 1.92 22.76 -3.73
C TRP A 12 2.83 22.03 -2.73
N LEU A 13 3.25 20.80 -3.05
CA LEU A 13 4.16 20.01 -2.19
C LEU A 13 5.51 20.72 -1.93
N GLY A 14 6.01 21.51 -2.88
CA GLY A 14 7.23 22.30 -2.76
C GLY A 14 7.04 23.70 -2.17
N SER A 15 5.80 24.10 -1.84
CA SER A 15 5.49 25.43 -1.32
C SER A 15 5.72 25.53 0.20
N GLY A 16 5.76 26.76 0.71
CA GLY A 16 5.81 27.02 2.16
C GLY A 16 4.52 26.63 2.91
N ASP A 17 3.43 26.36 2.18
CA ASP A 17 2.15 25.94 2.77
C ASP A 17 2.06 24.42 2.99
N CYS A 18 3.02 23.65 2.48
CA CYS A 18 3.04 22.20 2.63
C CYS A 18 3.56 21.80 4.02
N ASN A 19 2.73 21.08 4.77
CA ASN A 19 3.10 20.46 6.06
C ASN A 19 3.14 18.92 5.98
N VAL A 20 3.14 18.35 4.77
CA VAL A 20 3.06 16.91 4.53
C VAL A 20 4.42 16.33 4.18
N SER A 21 4.77 15.20 4.78
CA SER A 21 5.99 14.44 4.47
C SER A 21 5.76 12.93 4.57
N GLY A 22 6.60 12.13 3.90
CA GLY A 22 6.56 10.67 3.95
C GLY A 22 5.34 10.02 3.29
N ARG A 23 4.65 10.74 2.39
CA ARG A 23 3.45 10.24 1.69
C ARG A 23 3.73 10.00 0.22
N VAL A 24 2.98 9.08 -0.37
CA VAL A 24 2.97 8.81 -1.82
C VAL A 24 1.56 9.11 -2.33
N PHE A 25 1.49 9.92 -3.39
CA PHE A 25 0.23 10.29 -4.04
C PHE A 25 0.17 9.69 -5.43
N GLU A 26 -0.96 9.08 -5.76
CA GLU A 26 -1.35 8.77 -7.14
C GLU A 26 -2.18 9.94 -7.68
N CYS A 27 -1.95 10.32 -8.92
CA CYS A 27 -2.67 11.44 -9.53
C CYS A 27 -2.94 11.20 -11.02
N ALA A 28 -4.14 11.57 -11.46
CA ALA A 28 -4.59 11.36 -12.83
C ALA A 28 -5.68 12.37 -13.19
N GLY A 29 -5.40 13.30 -14.11
CA GLY A 29 -6.33 14.40 -14.37
C GLY A 29 -6.62 15.18 -13.08
N GLY A 30 -7.89 15.33 -12.71
CA GLY A 30 -8.29 15.99 -11.46
C GLY A 30 -8.28 15.09 -10.22
N LEU A 31 -7.88 13.83 -10.31
CA LEU A 31 -7.84 12.89 -9.18
C LEU A 31 -6.52 13.02 -8.41
N ILE A 32 -6.60 13.07 -7.08
CA ILE A 32 -5.49 12.89 -6.16
C ILE A 32 -5.90 11.81 -5.17
N SER A 33 -5.17 10.71 -5.13
CA SER A 33 -5.36 9.63 -4.16
C SER A 33 -4.06 9.36 -3.41
N LEU A 34 -4.20 8.71 -2.26
CA LEU A 34 -3.11 8.45 -1.35
C LEU A 34 -2.78 6.97 -1.37
N ALA A 35 -1.51 6.64 -1.57
CA ALA A 35 -1.04 5.28 -1.44
C ALA A 35 -0.68 5.04 0.03
N ASP A 36 -1.46 4.19 0.70
CA ASP A 36 -1.33 3.93 2.14
C ASP A 36 -0.14 3.04 2.51
N GLY A 37 0.55 2.47 1.52
CA GLY A 37 1.77 1.67 1.71
C GLY A 37 1.49 0.29 2.30
N TRP A 38 2.57 -0.37 2.74
CA TRP A 38 2.49 -1.70 3.37
C TRP A 38 1.85 -1.62 4.76
N GLN A 39 0.92 -2.52 5.04
CA GLN A 39 0.24 -2.64 6.33
C GLN A 39 0.72 -3.88 7.07
N VAL A 40 0.72 -3.84 8.40
CA VAL A 40 0.83 -5.05 9.22
C VAL A 40 -0.46 -5.87 9.01
N GLY A 41 -0.29 -7.09 8.52
CA GLY A 41 -1.39 -7.98 8.17
C GLY A 41 -1.84 -8.87 9.33
N ALA A 42 -2.53 -9.96 8.99
CA ALA A 42 -2.82 -11.02 9.95
C ALA A 42 -1.51 -11.64 10.47
N GLU A 43 -1.48 -11.99 11.75
CA GLU A 43 -0.31 -12.57 12.42
C GLU A 43 -0.71 -13.85 13.15
N PHE A 44 0.23 -14.79 13.23
CA PHE A 44 0.12 -15.98 14.04
C PHE A 44 1.43 -16.18 14.79
N ASP A 45 1.37 -16.25 16.11
CA ASP A 45 2.52 -16.54 16.96
C ASP A 45 2.43 -17.97 17.51
N LYS A 46 3.40 -18.81 17.14
CA LYS A 46 3.54 -20.17 17.66
C LYS A 46 4.09 -20.18 19.10
N GLY A 47 4.85 -19.16 19.48
CA GLY A 47 5.59 -19.11 20.75
C GLY A 47 6.76 -20.09 20.84
N ASP A 48 7.13 -20.76 19.74
CA ASP A 48 8.21 -21.76 19.68
C ASP A 48 8.75 -21.90 18.25
N LYS A 49 9.82 -22.67 18.06
CA LYS A 49 10.39 -22.98 16.75
C LYS A 49 9.42 -23.77 15.87
N TRP A 50 9.31 -23.37 14.60
CA TRP A 50 8.49 -24.05 13.59
C TRP A 50 9.07 -25.41 13.15
N ASP A 51 8.19 -26.38 12.95
CA ASP A 51 8.42 -27.53 12.07
C ASP A 51 8.01 -27.10 10.64
N PRO A 52 8.82 -27.30 9.60
CA PRO A 52 8.43 -26.97 8.23
C PRO A 52 7.10 -27.58 7.77
N ALA A 53 6.70 -28.73 8.33
CA ALA A 53 5.47 -29.43 7.93
C ALA A 53 4.17 -28.72 8.33
N GLU A 54 4.18 -27.86 9.36
CA GLU A 54 2.99 -27.13 9.85
C GLU A 54 2.83 -25.73 9.22
N ILE A 55 3.88 -25.19 8.59
CA ILE A 55 3.88 -23.80 8.06
C ILE A 55 2.80 -23.59 7.00
N GLY A 56 2.60 -24.57 6.11
CA GLY A 56 1.66 -24.43 4.98
C GLY A 56 0.23 -24.11 5.43
N ALA A 57 -0.27 -24.83 6.44
CA ALA A 57 -1.61 -24.61 6.97
C ALA A 57 -1.77 -23.21 7.59
N VAL A 58 -0.76 -22.76 8.34
CA VAL A 58 -0.77 -21.43 8.97
C VAL A 58 -0.71 -20.32 7.91
N VAL A 59 0.15 -20.46 6.90
CA VAL A 59 0.25 -19.49 5.81
C VAL A 59 -1.07 -19.39 5.03
N ASP A 60 -1.71 -20.51 4.72
CA ASP A 60 -3.00 -20.51 4.03
C ASP A 60 -4.07 -19.74 4.81
N ASP A 61 -4.10 -19.89 6.13
CA ASP A 61 -5.07 -19.18 6.98
C ASP A 61 -4.74 -17.69 7.11
N LEU A 62 -3.46 -17.33 7.19
CA LEU A 62 -3.03 -15.92 7.16
C LEU A 62 -3.38 -15.24 5.83
N VAL A 63 -3.20 -15.92 4.69
CA VAL A 63 -3.54 -15.39 3.36
C VAL A 63 -5.06 -15.22 3.21
N LYS A 64 -5.86 -16.17 3.71
CA LYS A 64 -7.34 -16.04 3.71
C LYS A 64 -7.82 -14.89 4.58
N ALA A 65 -7.13 -14.61 5.68
CA ALA A 65 -7.47 -13.52 6.59
C ALA A 65 -6.99 -12.14 6.09
N ALA A 66 -6.01 -12.10 5.19
CA ALA A 66 -5.47 -10.86 4.64
C ALA A 66 -6.48 -10.17 3.70
N PRO A 67 -6.48 -8.82 3.63
CA PRO A 67 -7.23 -8.10 2.61
C PRO A 67 -6.81 -8.54 1.20
N ALA A 68 -7.76 -8.51 0.26
CA ALA A 68 -7.44 -8.77 -1.13
C ALA A 68 -6.43 -7.72 -1.64
N PRO A 69 -5.30 -8.13 -2.25
CA PRO A 69 -4.33 -7.18 -2.77
C PRO A 69 -4.95 -6.40 -3.93
N PHE A 70 -4.46 -5.16 -4.13
CA PHE A 70 -4.80 -4.43 -5.33
C PHE A 70 -4.33 -5.23 -6.57
N PRO A 71 -5.14 -5.37 -7.63
CA PRO A 71 -4.78 -6.16 -8.79
C PRO A 71 -3.49 -5.67 -9.45
N VAL A 72 -2.72 -6.61 -9.99
CA VAL A 72 -1.54 -6.26 -10.80
C VAL A 72 -2.03 -5.57 -12.08
N HIS A 73 -1.41 -4.46 -12.43
CA HIS A 73 -1.77 -3.77 -13.67
C HIS A 73 -1.49 -4.65 -14.89
N GLY A 74 -2.51 -4.82 -15.74
CA GLY A 74 -2.38 -5.53 -17.03
C GLY A 74 -2.48 -7.05 -16.95
N THR A 75 -2.85 -7.62 -15.80
CA THR A 75 -3.25 -9.04 -15.68
C THR A 75 -4.74 -9.24 -15.93
#